data_AF-A0A2E9F4S9-F1
#
_entry.id   AF-A0A2E9F4S9-F1
#
_cell.length_a   1.000
_cell.length_b   1.000
_cell.length_c   1.000
_cell.angle_alpha   90.00
_cell.angle_beta   90.00
_cell.angle_gamma   90.00
#
_symmetry.space_group_name_H-M   'P 1'
#
loop_
_entity.id
_entity.type
_entity.pdbx_description
1 polymer ?
#
loop_
_entity_poly.entity_id
_entity_poly.type
_entity_poly.pdbx_seq_one_letter_code
_entity_poly.pdbx_strand_id
1 'polypeptide(L)'
;MKLPLILDEISEVEKVDLIEKVARFVVNRQLTAPAILMLEVCKPINFVGSQFMLALNPFVQAIFNTMEYQKFALIIEKDENLELLIQCIEKLDADKQGE
;
A
#
# COMPACT_ATOMS: atom_id res chain seq x y z
N MET A 1 -16.93 15.46 -12.52
CA MET A 1 -16.53 14.05 -12.33
C MET A 1 -16.77 13.72 -10.87
N LYS A 2 -17.92 13.11 -10.53
CA LYS A 2 -18.12 12.59 -9.17
C LYS A 2 -17.21 11.36 -9.07
N LEU A 3 -16.32 11.34 -8.09
CA LEU A 3 -15.67 10.10 -7.67
C LEU A 3 -16.45 9.62 -6.44
N PRO A 4 -17.39 8.67 -6.55
CA PRO A 4 -18.02 8.08 -5.39
C PRO A 4 -17.51 6.65 -5.27
N LEU A 5 -16.21 6.46 -5.03
CA LEU A 5 -15.76 5.22 -4.41
C LEU A 5 -15.89 5.47 -2.91
N ILE A 6 -17.08 5.17 -2.39
CA ILE A 6 -17.33 5.18 -0.95
C ILE A 6 -16.56 3.98 -0.40
N LEU A 7 -15.75 4.17 0.65
CA LEU A 7 -14.97 3.10 1.30
C LEU A 7 -15.82 1.86 1.64
N ASP A 8 -17.14 2.03 1.82
CA ASP A 8 -18.12 0.99 2.10
C ASP A 8 -18.28 -0.07 0.99
N GLU A 9 -17.75 0.15 -0.23
CA GLU A 9 -17.75 -0.84 -1.32
C GLU A 9 -16.50 -1.74 -1.36
N ILE A 10 -15.44 -1.41 -0.60
CA ILE A 10 -14.22 -2.22 -0.59
C ILE A 10 -14.39 -3.32 0.46
N SER A 11 -14.52 -4.56 0.00
CA SER A 11 -14.60 -5.71 0.91
C SER A 11 -13.29 -5.88 1.70
N GLU A 12 -13.36 -6.40 2.93
CA GLU A 12 -12.15 -6.67 3.73
C GLU A 12 -11.19 -7.64 3.03
N VAL A 13 -11.71 -8.59 2.25
CA VAL A 13 -10.88 -9.50 1.43
C VAL A 13 -10.11 -8.70 0.38
N GLU A 14 -10.80 -7.86 -0.39
CA GLU A 14 -10.16 -7.02 -1.41
C GLU A 14 -9.12 -6.05 -0.81
N LYS A 15 -9.40 -5.52 0.38
CA LYS A 15 -8.45 -4.69 1.12
C LYS A 15 -7.14 -5.43 1.40
N VAL A 16 -7.26 -6.63 1.98
CA VAL A 16 -6.11 -7.47 2.33
C VAL A 16 -5.35 -7.87 1.06
N ASP A 17 -6.05 -8.27 0.00
CA ASP A 17 -5.43 -8.65 -1.28
C ASP A 17 -4.59 -7.52 -1.88
N LEU A 18 -5.11 -6.28 -1.87
CA LEU A 18 -4.39 -5.12 -2.39
C LEU A 18 -3.17 -4.76 -1.52
N ILE A 19 -3.28 -4.87 -0.20
CA ILE A 19 -2.14 -4.65 0.71
C ILE A 19 -1.05 -5.70 0.48
N GLU A 20 -1.43 -6.97 0.40
CA GLU A 20 -0.50 -8.07 0.19
C GLU A 20 0.17 -7.99 -1.19
N LYS A 21 -0.55 -7.52 -2.21
CA LYS A 21 0.00 -7.26 -3.56
C LYS A 21 1.16 -6.26 -3.52
N VAL A 22 1.01 -5.17 -2.76
CA VAL A 22 2.08 -4.16 -2.59
C VAL A 22 3.23 -4.74 -1.77
N ALA A 23 2.94 -5.42 -0.67
CA ALA A 23 3.96 -6.01 0.17
C ALA A 23 4.84 -7.01 -0.60
N ARG A 24 4.24 -7.89 -1.41
CA ARG A 24 4.98 -8.79 -2.31
C ARG A 24 5.84 -8.03 -3.32
N PHE A 25 5.33 -6.96 -3.92
CA PHE A 25 6.12 -6.15 -4.86
C PHE A 25 7.37 -5.57 -4.21
N VAL A 26 7.24 -5.05 -2.98
CA VAL A 26 8.34 -4.49 -2.18
C VAL A 26 9.40 -5.57 -1.90
N VAL A 27 8.99 -6.70 -1.31
CA VAL A 27 9.89 -7.79 -0.90
C VAL A 27 10.55 -8.47 -2.11
N ASN A 28 9.82 -8.64 -3.21
CA ASN A 28 10.37 -9.22 -4.44
C ASN A 28 11.47 -8.37 -5.07
N ARG A 29 11.42 -7.05 -4.86
CA ARG A 29 12.42 -6.11 -5.36
C ARG A 29 13.49 -5.73 -4.34
N GLN A 30 13.53 -6.39 -3.18
CA GLN A 30 14.46 -6.08 -2.08
C GLN A 30 14.36 -4.62 -1.63
N LEU A 31 13.14 -4.07 -1.66
CA LEU A 31 12.83 -2.69 -1.26
C LEU A 31 12.29 -2.60 0.18
N THR A 32 12.38 -3.67 0.97
CA THR A 32 11.81 -3.78 2.32
C THR A 32 12.24 -2.61 3.23
N ALA A 33 13.54 -2.41 3.41
CA ALA A 33 14.08 -1.35 4.26
C ALA A 33 13.66 0.08 3.83
N PRO A 34 13.83 0.51 2.56
CA PRO A 34 13.40 1.85 2.16
C PRO A 34 11.87 2.02 2.20
N ALA A 35 11.09 0.97 1.94
CA ALA A 35 9.64 1.03 2.02
C ALA A 35 9.17 1.24 3.48
N ILE A 36 9.66 0.45 4.43
CA ILE A 36 9.28 0.60 5.85
C ILE A 36 9.65 2.00 6.35
N LEU A 37 10.86 2.48 6.06
CA LEU A 37 11.28 3.83 6.44
C LEU A 37 10.33 4.91 5.90
N MET A 38 9.94 4.81 4.62
CA MET A 38 9.02 5.75 4.00
C MET A 38 7.63 5.70 4.65
N LEU A 39 7.10 4.51 4.91
CA LEU A 39 5.78 4.31 5.51
C LEU A 39 5.73 4.80 6.97
N GLU A 40 6.77 4.55 7.76
CA GLU A 40 6.90 5.06 9.14
C GLU A 40 6.90 6.59 9.21
N VAL A 41 7.59 7.24 8.26
CA VAL A 41 7.60 8.71 8.18
C VAL A 41 6.24 9.26 7.72
N CYS A 42 5.42 8.46 7.03
CA CYS A 42 4.07 8.86 6.61
C CYS A 42 3.03 8.75 7.73
N LYS A 43 3.22 7.91 8.76
CA LYS A 43 2.28 7.74 9.90
C LYS A 43 1.80 9.06 10.55
N PRO A 44 2.65 10.06 10.85
CA PRO A 44 2.20 11.30 11.49
C PRO A 44 1.59 12.34 10.53
N ILE A 45 1.58 12.09 9.21
CA ILE A 45 1.23 13.12 8.22
C ILE A 45 -0.22 12.94 7.76
N ASN A 46 -1.13 13.73 8.32
CA ASN A 46 -2.55 13.83 7.94
C ASN A 46 -2.81 14.25 6.46
N PHE A 47 -1.80 14.35 5.61
CA PHE A 47 -1.93 14.95 4.29
C PHE A 47 -0.86 14.52 3.30
N VAL A 48 -0.85 13.24 2.91
CA VAL A 48 -0.11 12.82 1.71
C VAL A 48 -0.85 11.76 0.89
N GLY A 49 -2.19 11.68 0.95
CA GLY A 49 -2.94 10.78 0.07
C GLY A 49 -2.69 11.08 -1.42
N SER A 50 -2.55 12.36 -1.80
CA SER A 50 -2.32 12.77 -3.19
C SER A 50 -0.84 12.87 -3.60
N GLN A 51 0.06 13.29 -2.71
CA GLN A 51 1.49 13.45 -3.04
C GLN A 51 2.27 12.13 -2.99
N PHE A 52 1.88 11.17 -2.12
CA PHE A 52 2.45 9.83 -2.06
C PHE A 52 2.06 9.07 -3.33
N MET A 53 0.83 9.29 -3.78
CA MET A 53 0.29 8.72 -5.00
C MET A 53 0.98 9.25 -6.27
N LEU A 54 1.44 10.51 -6.27
CA LEU A 54 2.32 11.03 -7.33
C LEU A 54 3.75 10.44 -7.26
N ALA A 55 4.31 10.27 -6.06
CA ALA A 55 5.62 9.64 -5.87
C ALA A 55 5.64 8.17 -6.32
N LEU A 56 4.51 7.47 -6.16
CA LEU A 56 4.35 6.09 -6.60
C LEU A 56 4.03 5.95 -8.10
N ASN A 57 3.62 7.01 -8.80
CA ASN A 57 3.22 6.97 -10.21
C ASN A 57 4.14 6.12 -11.14
N PRO A 58 5.49 6.20 -11.09
CA PRO A 58 6.36 5.35 -11.91
C PRO A 58 6.22 3.84 -11.62
N PHE A 59 5.73 3.46 -10.45
CA PHE A 59 5.52 2.08 -10.01
C PHE A 59 4.06 1.65 -10.06
N VAL A 60 3.12 2.60 -10.06
CA VAL A 60 1.67 2.34 -10.03
C VAL A 60 1.23 1.44 -11.16
N GLN A 61 1.64 1.72 -12.40
CA GLN A 61 1.24 0.89 -13.55
C GLN A 61 1.87 -0.50 -13.53
N ALA A 62 2.98 -0.69 -12.81
CA ALA A 62 3.62 -2.00 -12.66
C ALA A 62 2.93 -2.89 -11.62
N ILE A 63 2.10 -2.30 -10.75
CA ILE A 63 1.45 -2.99 -9.63
C ILE A 63 -0.06 -3.03 -9.81
N PHE A 64 -0.67 -1.97 -10.35
CA PHE A 64 -2.09 -1.72 -10.31
C PHE A 64 -2.68 -1.34 -11.68
N ASN A 65 -3.92 -1.77 -11.91
CA ASN A 65 -4.78 -1.09 -12.87
C ASN A 65 -5.37 0.19 -12.23
N THR A 66 -5.97 1.06 -13.05
CA THR A 66 -6.52 2.35 -12.59
C THR A 66 -7.51 2.21 -11.43
N MET A 67 -8.27 1.10 -11.37
CA MET A 67 -9.27 0.89 -10.34
C MET A 67 -8.69 0.38 -9.03
N GLU A 68 -7.81 -0.61 -9.10
CA GLU A 68 -7.05 -1.08 -7.93
C GLU A 68 -6.25 0.07 -7.29
N TYR A 69 -5.67 0.94 -8.10
CA TYR A 69 -4.93 2.11 -7.62
C TYR A 69 -5.82 3.08 -6.83
N GLN A 70 -7.01 3.39 -7.34
CA GLN A 70 -7.96 4.26 -6.63
C GLN A 70 -8.43 3.63 -5.32
N LYS A 71 -8.69 2.32 -5.32
CA LYS A 71 -9.06 1.59 -4.10
C LYS A 71 -7.91 1.58 -3.08
N PHE A 72 -6.69 1.29 -3.53
CA PHE A 72 -5.51 1.30 -2.67
C PHE A 72 -5.25 2.68 -2.05
N ALA A 73 -5.49 3.76 -2.79
CA ALA A 73 -5.43 5.13 -2.28
C ALA A 73 -6.33 5.32 -1.04
N LEU A 74 -7.59 4.88 -1.17
CA LEU A 74 -8.58 5.01 -0.10
C LEU A 74 -8.29 4.08 1.08
N ILE A 75 -7.71 2.90 0.82
CA ILE A 75 -7.31 1.96 1.85
C ILE A 75 -6.20 2.56 2.72
N ILE A 76 -5.15 3.11 2.11
CA ILE A 76 -3.94 3.54 2.84
C ILE A 76 -4.12 4.87 3.58
N GLU A 77 -5.24 5.58 3.38
CA GLU A 77 -5.60 6.78 4.15
C GLU A 77 -5.85 6.49 5.65
N LYS A 78 -6.09 5.23 6.03
CA LYS A 78 -6.24 4.83 7.43
C LYS A 78 -4.90 4.34 8.00
N ASP A 79 -4.48 4.91 9.12
CA ASP A 79 -3.25 4.52 9.84
C ASP A 79 -3.19 3.02 10.14
N GLU A 80 -4.33 2.41 10.50
CA GLU A 80 -4.44 0.97 10.75
C GLU A 80 -4.07 0.12 9.52
N ASN A 81 -4.42 0.57 8.31
CA ASN A 81 -4.11 -0.13 7.07
C ASN A 81 -2.66 0.13 6.64
N LEU A 82 -2.10 1.29 6.98
CA LEU A 82 -0.68 1.58 6.80
C LEU A 82 0.18 0.67 7.68
N GLU A 83 -0.21 0.51 8.95
CA GLU A 83 0.40 -0.43 9.88
C GLU A 83 0.28 -1.88 9.39
N LEU A 84 -0.90 -2.27 8.88
CA LEU A 84 -1.10 -3.60 8.29
C LEU A 84 -0.14 -3.85 7.11
N LEU A 85 0.09 -2.84 6.26
CA LEU A 85 1.03 -2.94 5.14
C LEU A 85 2.47 -3.14 5.62
N ILE A 86 2.91 -2.40 6.63
CA ILE A 86 4.26 -2.54 7.22
C ILE A 86 4.43 -3.97 7.75
N GLN A 87 3.49 -4.45 8.57
CA GLN A 87 3.54 -5.80 9.14
C GLN A 87 3.54 -6.88 8.06
N CYS A 88 2.78 -6.68 6.98
CA CYS A 88 2.75 -7.59 5.85
C CYS A 88 4.10 -7.64 5.11
N ILE A 89 4.74 -6.49 4.90
CA ILE A 89 6.08 -6.39 4.32
C ILE A 89 7.11 -7.13 5.19
N GLU A 90 7.13 -6.86 6.49
CA GLU A 90 8.06 -7.49 7.43
C GLU A 90 7.90 -9.00 7.47
N LYS A 91 6.66 -9.49 7.55
CA LYS A 91 6.35 -10.92 7.55
C LYS A 91 6.85 -11.60 6.28
N LEU A 92 6.52 -11.05 5.10
CA LEU A 92 6.92 -11.63 3.82
C LEU A 92 8.44 -11.60 3.62
N ASP A 93 9.12 -10.55 4.10
CA ASP A 93 10.58 -10.46 4.05
C ASP A 93 11.24 -11.51 4.95
N ALA A 94 10.73 -11.69 6.18
CA ALA A 94 11.20 -12.72 7.10
C ALA A 94 11.00 -14.13 6.55
N ASP A 95 9.81 -14.41 5.98
CA ASP A 95 9.51 -15.69 5.33
C ASP A 95 10.50 -15.96 4.19
N LYS A 96 10.79 -14.96 3.35
CA LYS A 96 11.73 -15.08 2.22
C LYS A 96 13.19 -15.24 2.64
N GLN A 97 13.61 -14.68 3.76
CA GLN A 97 14.97 -14.85 4.29
C GLN A 97 15.17 -16.20 4.99
N GLY A 98 14.09 -16.86 5.38
CA GLY A 98 14.10 -18.21 5.98
C GLY A 98 14.05 -19.36 4.97
N GLU A 99 13.83 -19.07 3.69
CA GLU A 99 13.95 -19.99 2.54
C GLU A 99 15.40 -20.13 2.06
#